data_AF-A0A7S3TWS2-F1
#
_entry.id   AF-A0A7S3TWS2-F1
#
_cell.length_a   1.000
_cell.length_b   1.000
_cell.length_c   1.000
_cell.angle_alpha   90.00
_cell.angle_beta   90.00
_cell.angle_gamma   90.00
#
_symmetry.space_group_name_H-M   'P 1'
#
loop_
_entity.id
_entity.type
_entity.pdbx_description
1 polymer ?
#
loop_
_entity_poly.entity_id
_entity_poly.type
_entity_poly.pdbx_seq_one_letter_code
_entity_poly.pdbx_strand_id
1 'polypeptide(L)'
;SEKIGYWRYISIYRHLQANPDDQLYPIFQYFENWCQDENRHGDFFTACLKARPEFINDWEAKLWARFFCLSVYVTMYLNDHSRTEFYESIGLDTTKFNMHVIHQTNKTTAQIFPQVIDTYNPKFKEHLDKLVVINTALSKAESPL
;
A
#
# COMPACT_ATOMS: atom_id res chain seq x y z
N SER A 1 4.53 4.98 -5.36
CA SER A 1 3.67 4.02 -6.09
C SER A 1 4.36 2.67 -6.21
N GLU A 2 5.56 2.62 -6.79
CA GLU A 2 6.13 1.32 -7.20
C GLU A 2 6.31 0.32 -6.05
N LYS A 3 6.84 0.79 -4.91
CA LYS A 3 7.04 -0.07 -3.75
C LYS A 3 5.71 -0.58 -3.15
N ILE A 4 4.61 0.19 -3.23
CA ILE A 4 3.30 -0.28 -2.75
C ILE A 4 2.66 -1.27 -3.71
N GLY A 5 2.82 -1.05 -5.03
CA GLY A 5 2.42 -1.99 -6.08
C GLY A 5 3.12 -3.32 -5.93
N TYR A 6 4.45 -3.30 -5.78
CA TYR A 6 5.26 -4.49 -5.48
C TYR A 6 4.71 -5.28 -4.30
N TRP A 7 4.53 -4.65 -3.14
CA TRP A 7 4.08 -5.34 -1.93
C TRP A 7 2.66 -5.89 -2.06
N ARG A 8 1.77 -5.18 -2.77
CA ARG A 8 0.42 -5.65 -3.06
C ARG A 8 0.45 -6.90 -3.93
N TYR A 9 1.14 -6.86 -5.07
CA TYR A 9 1.20 -7.97 -6.02
C TYR A 9 1.90 -9.19 -5.43
N ILE A 10 3.04 -9.03 -4.75
CA ILE A 10 3.77 -10.16 -4.18
C ILE A 10 3.00 -10.81 -3.04
N SER A 11 2.25 -10.04 -2.25
CA SER A 11 1.45 -10.56 -1.15
C SER A 11 0.27 -11.38 -1.67
N ILE A 12 -0.43 -10.89 -2.70
CA ILE A 12 -1.52 -11.64 -3.36
C ILE A 12 -0.95 -12.90 -4.02
N TYR A 13 0.12 -12.78 -4.79
CA TYR A 13 0.74 -13.92 -5.49
C TYR A 13 1.14 -15.04 -4.52
N ARG A 14 1.84 -14.69 -3.42
CA ARG A 14 2.27 -15.66 -2.41
C ARG A 14 1.08 -16.31 -1.69
N HIS A 15 0.03 -15.53 -1.41
CA HIS A 15 -1.19 -16.08 -0.82
C HIS A 15 -1.84 -17.12 -1.74
N LEU A 16 -1.98 -16.81 -3.03
CA LEU A 16 -2.59 -17.70 -4.01
C LEU A 16 -1.71 -18.91 -4.35
N GLN A 17 -0.39 -18.80 -4.27
CA GLN A 17 0.50 -19.97 -4.36
C GLN A 17 0.32 -20.93 -3.18
N ALA A 18 0.08 -20.39 -1.98
CA ALA A 18 -0.18 -21.20 -0.79
C ALA A 18 -1.61 -21.75 -0.75
N ASN A 19 -2.56 -21.08 -1.40
CA ASN A 19 -3.97 -21.46 -1.47
C ASN A 19 -4.45 -21.47 -2.94
N PRO A 20 -4.09 -22.50 -3.74
CA PRO A 20 -4.42 -22.54 -5.16
C PRO A 20 -5.93 -22.51 -5.46
N ASP A 21 -6.76 -22.98 -4.53
CA ASP A 21 -8.22 -23.00 -4.66
C ASP A 21 -8.82 -21.57 -4.69
N ASP A 22 -8.12 -20.59 -4.10
CA ASP A 22 -8.52 -19.18 -4.10
C ASP A 22 -8.16 -18.46 -5.42
N GLN A 23 -7.48 -19.14 -6.35
CA GLN A 23 -7.05 -18.55 -7.62
C GLN A 23 -8.19 -18.51 -8.66
N LEU A 24 -9.08 -17.53 -8.52
CA LEU A 24 -10.27 -17.40 -9.35
C LEU A 24 -10.01 -17.00 -10.81
N TYR A 25 -8.83 -16.48 -11.16
CA TYR A 25 -8.53 -16.01 -12.51
C TYR A 25 -7.04 -16.12 -12.90
N PRO A 26 -6.70 -16.42 -14.17
CA PRO A 26 -5.30 -16.58 -14.60
C PRO A 26 -4.42 -15.34 -14.47
N ILE A 27 -5.01 -14.13 -14.38
CA ILE A 27 -4.26 -12.86 -14.28
C ILE A 27 -3.26 -12.86 -13.12
N PHE A 28 -3.57 -13.58 -12.04
CA PHE A 28 -2.73 -13.64 -10.85
C PHE A 28 -1.37 -14.29 -11.11
N GLN A 29 -1.24 -15.10 -12.17
CA GLN A 29 0.05 -15.70 -12.56
C GLN A 29 1.03 -14.65 -13.11
N TYR A 30 0.53 -13.53 -13.62
CA TYR A 30 1.38 -12.44 -14.11
C TYR A 30 1.90 -11.53 -12.99
N PHE A 31 1.36 -11.64 -11.77
CA PHE A 31 1.72 -10.76 -10.67
C PHE A 31 3.20 -10.86 -10.31
N GLU A 32 3.81 -12.05 -10.42
CA GLU A 32 5.25 -12.22 -10.18
C GLU A 32 6.10 -11.40 -11.16
N ASN A 33 5.76 -11.41 -12.45
CA ASN A 33 6.47 -10.63 -13.46
C ASN A 33 6.27 -9.13 -13.24
N TRP A 34 5.04 -8.70 -12.94
CA TRP A 34 4.76 -7.30 -12.62
C TRP A 34 5.51 -6.84 -11.36
N CYS A 35 5.66 -7.69 -10.34
CA CYS A 35 6.50 -7.38 -9.18
C CYS A 35 7.94 -7.06 -9.59
N GLN A 36 8.50 -7.79 -10.56
CA GLN A 36 9.86 -7.52 -11.02
C GLN A 36 9.97 -6.15 -11.69
N ASP A 37 8.98 -5.79 -12.50
CA ASP A 37 8.95 -4.49 -13.18
C ASP A 37 8.80 -3.34 -12.18
N GLU A 38 7.87 -3.45 -11.23
CA GLU A 38 7.70 -2.51 -10.11
C GLU A 38 8.99 -2.35 -9.29
N ASN A 39 9.71 -3.46 -9.06
CA ASN A 39 10.98 -3.39 -8.33
C ASN A 39 12.06 -2.64 -9.13
N ARG A 40 12.20 -2.94 -10.43
CA ARG A 40 13.16 -2.25 -11.33
C ARG A 40 12.88 -0.76 -11.41
N HIS A 41 11.62 -0.36 -11.54
CA HIS A 41 11.24 1.06 -11.51
C HIS A 41 11.62 1.71 -10.18
N GLY A 42 11.30 1.05 -9.06
CA GLY A 42 11.66 1.53 -7.73
C GLY A 42 13.17 1.69 -7.53
N ASP A 43 13.98 0.79 -8.08
CA ASP A 43 15.44 0.84 -7.97
C ASP A 43 16.03 1.97 -8.81
N PHE A 44 15.48 2.22 -10.00
CA PHE A 44 15.85 3.38 -10.81
C PHE A 44 15.63 4.70 -10.05
N PHE A 45 14.43 4.92 -9.50
CA PHE A 45 14.15 6.14 -8.72
C PHE A 45 15.02 6.23 -7.46
N THR A 46 15.28 5.11 -6.80
CA THR A 46 16.18 5.07 -5.64
C THR A 46 17.60 5.52 -6.01
N ALA A 47 18.13 5.05 -7.15
CA ALA A 47 19.43 5.46 -7.64
C ALA A 47 19.46 6.97 -7.95
N CYS A 48 18.42 7.52 -8.59
CA CYS A 48 18.31 8.95 -8.85
C CYS A 48 18.34 9.80 -7.56
N LEU A 49 17.58 9.41 -6.54
CA LEU A 49 17.52 10.13 -5.27
C LEU A 49 18.85 10.02 -4.49
N LYS A 50 19.52 8.87 -4.56
CA LYS A 50 20.85 8.68 -3.95
C LYS A 50 21.94 9.50 -4.66
N ALA A 51 21.84 9.66 -5.98
CA ALA A 51 22.78 10.48 -6.74
C ALA A 51 22.63 11.98 -6.44
N ARG A 52 21.43 12.42 -6.01
CA ARG A 52 21.10 13.81 -5.70
C ARG A 52 20.44 13.94 -4.32
N PRO A 53 21.22 13.72 -3.23
CA PRO A 53 20.70 13.69 -1.86
C PRO A 53 20.08 15.02 -1.40
N GLU A 54 20.39 16.13 -2.07
CA GLU A 54 19.79 17.44 -1.80
C GLU A 54 18.26 17.44 -1.95
N PHE A 55 17.69 16.55 -2.79
CA PHE A 55 16.25 16.49 -3.03
C PHE A 55 15.44 15.85 -1.91
N ILE A 56 16.09 15.15 -0.98
CA ILE A 56 15.40 14.41 0.08
C ILE A 56 15.77 14.87 1.49
N ASN A 57 16.90 15.57 1.64
CA ASN A 57 17.48 15.82 2.96
C ASN A 57 17.09 17.15 3.61
N ASP A 58 16.53 18.09 2.86
CA ASP A 58 16.02 19.34 3.43
C ASP A 58 14.76 19.12 4.29
N TRP A 59 14.34 20.17 4.98
CA TRP A 59 13.20 20.12 5.89
C TRP A 59 11.87 19.95 5.16
N GLU A 60 11.68 20.62 4.02
CA GLU A 60 10.46 20.57 3.24
C GLU A 60 10.27 19.19 2.61
N ALA A 61 11.32 18.64 2.03
CA ALA A 61 11.35 17.30 1.45
C ALA A 61 11.01 16.22 2.49
N LYS A 62 11.48 16.35 3.74
CA LYS A 62 11.11 15.45 4.84
C LYS A 62 9.62 15.50 5.17
N LEU A 63 9.03 16.69 5.21
CA LEU A 63 7.59 16.85 5.44
C LEU A 63 6.77 16.30 4.27
N TRP A 64 7.20 16.57 3.04
CA TRP A 64 6.56 16.05 1.83
C TRP A 64 6.64 14.52 1.75
N ALA A 65 7.78 13.93 2.09
CA ALA A 65 7.94 12.48 2.14
C ALA A 65 6.95 11.84 3.13
N ARG A 66 6.82 12.42 4.33
CA ARG A 66 5.85 11.96 5.34
C ARG A 66 4.41 12.12 4.87
N PHE A 67 4.06 13.31 4.37
CA PHE A 67 2.72 13.58 3.86
C PHE A 67 2.34 12.64 2.71
N PHE A 68 3.26 12.43 1.77
CA PHE A 68 3.06 11.55 0.63
C PHE A 68 2.88 10.08 1.06
N CYS A 69 3.69 9.60 2.01
CA CYS A 69 3.47 8.27 2.57
C CYS A 69 2.10 8.16 3.24
N LEU A 70 1.68 9.18 4.01
CA LEU A 70 0.37 9.19 4.67
C LEU A 70 -0.77 9.10 3.65
N SER A 71 -0.75 9.98 2.66
CA SER A 71 -1.82 10.08 1.66
C SER A 71 -1.96 8.79 0.87
N VAL A 72 -0.85 8.17 0.46
CA VAL A 72 -0.86 6.87 -0.23
C VAL A 72 -1.44 5.77 0.66
N TYR A 73 -1.05 5.69 1.93
CA TYR A 73 -1.56 4.64 2.84
C TYR A 73 -3.04 4.82 3.15
N VAL A 74 -3.48 6.05 3.43
CA VAL A 74 -4.90 6.35 3.65
C VAL A 74 -5.72 6.01 2.40
N THR A 75 -5.29 6.47 1.23
CA THR A 75 -6.03 6.26 -0.02
C THR A 75 -6.13 4.78 -0.37
N MET A 76 -5.04 4.02 -0.23
CA MET A 76 -5.06 2.58 -0.44
C MET A 76 -6.01 1.89 0.55
N TYR A 77 -5.88 2.20 1.85
CA TYR A 77 -6.70 1.58 2.90
C TYR A 77 -8.20 1.80 2.64
N LEU A 78 -8.61 3.03 2.33
CA LEU A 78 -10.01 3.35 2.05
C LEU A 78 -10.51 2.68 0.76
N ASN A 79 -9.74 2.73 -0.32
CA ASN A 79 -10.13 2.13 -1.60
C ASN A 79 -10.21 0.61 -1.54
N ASP A 80 -9.36 -0.04 -0.74
CA ASP A 80 -9.40 -1.49 -0.60
C ASP A 80 -10.55 -1.95 0.31
N HIS A 81 -10.87 -1.19 1.38
CA HIS A 81 -12.05 -1.48 2.20
C HIS A 81 -13.37 -1.30 1.44
N SER A 82 -13.44 -0.38 0.47
CA SER A 82 -14.61 -0.28 -0.42
C SER A 82 -14.73 -1.44 -1.42
N ARG A 83 -13.68 -2.28 -1.54
CA ARG A 83 -13.63 -3.48 -2.39
C ARG A 83 -13.39 -4.76 -1.58
N THR A 84 -13.89 -4.79 -0.34
CA THR A 84 -13.67 -5.91 0.59
C THR A 84 -14.08 -7.26 -0.01
N GLU A 85 -15.20 -7.30 -0.74
CA GLU A 85 -15.71 -8.52 -1.39
C GLU A 85 -14.68 -9.16 -2.35
N PHE A 86 -13.87 -8.35 -3.04
CA PHE A 86 -12.82 -8.86 -3.92
C PHE A 86 -11.75 -9.61 -3.13
N TYR A 87 -11.25 -9.02 -2.05
CA TYR A 87 -10.22 -9.66 -1.22
C TYR A 87 -10.73 -10.92 -0.54
N GLU A 88 -11.96 -10.89 -0.03
CA GLU A 88 -12.59 -12.06 0.59
C GLU A 88 -12.81 -13.19 -0.42
N SER A 89 -13.15 -12.87 -1.68
CA SER A 89 -13.32 -13.87 -2.73
C SER A 89 -12.04 -14.65 -3.06
N ILE A 90 -10.87 -14.08 -2.76
CA ILE A 90 -9.56 -14.73 -2.95
C ILE A 90 -8.92 -15.13 -1.61
N GLY A 91 -9.71 -15.36 -0.56
CA GLY A 91 -9.23 -15.91 0.72
C GLY A 91 -8.53 -14.90 1.64
N LEU A 92 -8.58 -13.60 1.34
CA LEU A 92 -7.88 -12.56 2.10
C LEU A 92 -8.80 -11.78 3.05
N ASP A 93 -8.28 -11.54 4.26
CA ASP A 93 -8.81 -10.54 5.19
C ASP A 93 -8.32 -9.16 4.77
N THR A 94 -9.23 -8.30 4.29
CA THR A 94 -8.90 -6.97 3.74
C THR A 94 -8.07 -6.13 4.69
N THR A 95 -8.44 -6.07 5.97
CA THR A 95 -7.74 -5.24 6.97
C THR A 95 -6.33 -5.75 7.23
N LYS A 96 -6.16 -7.07 7.45
CA LYS A 96 -4.84 -7.67 7.68
C LYS A 96 -3.94 -7.53 6.46
N PHE A 97 -4.48 -7.75 5.26
CA PHE A 97 -3.79 -7.57 4.00
C PHE A 97 -3.28 -6.12 3.85
N ASN A 98 -4.17 -5.15 4.03
CA ASN A 98 -3.83 -3.73 3.91
C ASN A 98 -2.74 -3.33 4.90
N MET A 99 -2.88 -3.70 6.18
CA MET A 99 -1.87 -3.38 7.19
C MET A 99 -0.53 -4.03 6.86
N HIS A 100 -0.52 -5.29 6.40
CA HIS A 100 0.70 -5.95 5.94
C HIS A 100 1.39 -5.16 4.83
N VAL A 101 0.65 -4.81 3.77
CA VAL A 101 1.18 -4.05 2.63
C VAL A 101 1.71 -2.67 3.07
N ILE A 102 0.98 -1.96 3.95
CA ILE A 102 1.42 -0.66 4.47
C ILE A 102 2.74 -0.81 5.25
N HIS A 103 2.82 -1.76 6.17
CA HIS A 103 4.03 -1.95 6.99
C HIS A 103 5.25 -2.32 6.15
N GLN A 104 5.09 -3.23 5.19
CA GLN A 104 6.19 -3.65 4.33
C GLN A 104 6.62 -2.51 3.41
N THR A 105 5.67 -1.79 2.83
CA THR A 105 5.94 -0.60 2.01
C THR A 105 6.70 0.44 2.81
N ASN A 106 6.22 0.80 3.99
CA ASN A 106 6.84 1.80 4.86
C ASN A 106 8.27 1.40 5.26
N LYS A 107 8.50 0.11 5.56
CA LYS A 107 9.83 -0.43 5.85
C LYS A 107 10.78 -0.28 4.66
N THR A 108 10.33 -0.59 3.44
CA THR A 108 11.16 -0.42 2.24
C THR A 108 11.40 1.05 1.90
N THR A 109 10.38 1.90 2.04
CA THR A 109 10.47 3.34 1.78
C THR A 109 11.43 4.05 2.74
N ALA A 110 11.54 3.58 3.99
CA ALA A 110 12.47 4.10 4.99
C ALA A 110 13.96 3.98 4.60
N GLN A 111 14.29 3.15 3.59
CA GLN A 111 15.64 3.04 3.05
C GLN A 111 15.98 4.16 2.06
N ILE A 112 14.98 4.91 1.61
CA ILE A 112 15.08 5.95 0.59
C ILE A 112 14.75 7.32 1.20
N PHE A 113 13.61 7.43 1.87
CA PHE A 113 13.17 8.68 2.47
C PHE A 113 13.75 8.84 3.87
N PRO A 114 14.31 10.01 4.21
CA PRO A 114 14.92 10.24 5.51
C PRO A 114 13.90 10.33 6.65
N GLN A 115 12.62 10.51 6.34
CA GLN A 115 11.53 10.36 7.30
C GLN A 115 10.33 9.65 6.68
N VAL A 116 9.77 8.71 7.44
CA VAL A 116 8.53 7.99 7.13
C VAL A 116 7.61 8.00 8.36
N ILE A 117 6.40 7.49 8.20
CA ILE A 117 5.40 7.42 9.27
C ILE A 117 5.66 6.21 10.15
N ASP A 118 5.39 6.34 11.44
CA ASP A 118 5.33 5.19 12.33
C ASP A 118 4.01 4.44 12.11
N THR A 119 4.04 3.45 11.22
CA THR A 119 2.87 2.64 10.88
C THR A 119 2.52 1.62 11.96
N TYR A 120 3.46 1.28 12.86
CA TYR A 120 3.24 0.31 13.95
C TYR A 120 2.58 0.93 15.18
N ASN A 121 2.49 2.26 15.25
CA ASN A 121 1.73 2.94 16.29
C ASN A 121 0.25 2.50 16.22
N PRO A 122 -0.34 1.96 17.31
CA PRO A 122 -1.74 1.53 17.31
C PRO A 122 -2.73 2.64 16.90
N LYS A 123 -2.40 3.91 17.21
CA LYS A 123 -3.22 5.06 16.82
C LYS A 123 -3.27 5.25 15.31
N PHE A 124 -2.25 4.83 14.57
CA PHE A 124 -2.25 4.91 13.11
C PHE A 124 -3.38 4.05 12.54
N LYS A 125 -3.45 2.77 12.96
CA LYS A 125 -4.56 1.88 12.57
C LYS A 125 -5.91 2.39 13.07
N GLU A 126 -5.99 2.83 14.32
CA GLU A 126 -7.23 3.38 14.89
C GLU A 126 -7.78 4.54 14.05
N HIS A 127 -6.91 5.45 13.60
CA HIS A 127 -7.31 6.56 12.73
C HIS A 127 -7.72 6.09 11.33
N LEU A 128 -7.02 5.11 10.75
CA LEU A 128 -7.43 4.53 9.47
C LEU A 128 -8.81 3.87 9.55
N ASP A 129 -9.08 3.11 10.61
CA ASP A 129 -10.39 2.48 10.83
C ASP A 129 -11.50 3.54 10.99
N LYS A 130 -11.23 4.63 11.73
CA LYS A 130 -12.18 5.76 11.83
C LYS A 130 -12.46 6.39 10.46
N LEU A 131 -11.43 6.55 9.63
CA LEU A 131 -11.61 7.08 8.27
C LEU A 131 -12.45 6.14 7.40
N VAL A 132 -12.33 4.82 7.55
CA VAL A 132 -13.21 3.85 6.86
C VAL A 132 -14.66 4.08 7.26
N VAL A 133 -14.96 4.19 8.56
CA VAL A 133 -16.33 4.43 9.04
C VAL A 133 -16.90 5.73 8.45
N ILE A 134 -16.12 6.81 8.48
CA ILE A 134 -16.52 8.11 7.92
C ILE A 134 -16.74 8.01 6.41
N ASN A 135 -15.81 7.38 5.68
CA ASN A 135 -15.90 7.24 4.23
C ASN A 135 -17.12 6.41 3.81
N THR A 136 -17.41 5.32 4.52
CA THR A 136 -18.62 4.50 4.29
C THR A 136 -19.90 5.30 4.56
N ALA A 137 -19.92 6.13 5.62
CA ALA A 137 -21.07 6.99 5.91
C ALA A 137 -21.26 8.05 4.82
N LEU A 138 -20.19 8.65 4.33
CA LEU A 138 -20.21 9.62 3.23
C LEU A 138 -20.74 8.99 1.94
N SER A 139 -20.23 7.82 1.53
CA SER A 139 -20.71 7.14 0.31
C SER A 139 -22.20 6.80 0.37
N LYS A 140 -22.73 6.43 1.55
CA LYS A 140 -24.17 6.20 1.75
C LYS A 140 -25.00 7.49 1.69
N ALA A 141 -24.44 8.61 2.14
CA ALA A 141 -25.12 9.90 2.08
C ALA A 141 -25.14 10.48 0.66
N GLU A 142 -24.09 10.23 -0.14
CA GLU A 142 -23.98 10.67 -1.53
C GLU A 142 -24.85 9.84 -2.50
N SER A 143 -25.15 8.57 -2.16
CA SER A 143 -26.08 7.72 -2.90
C SER A 143 -27.31 7.37 -2.05
N PRO A 144 -28.33 8.25 -1.98
CA PRO A 144 -29.54 8.00 -1.18
C PRO A 144 -30.52 6.98 -1.80
N LEU A 145 -30.13 6.32 -2.89
CA LEU A 145 -30.90 5.30 -3.61
C LEU A 145 -30.29 3.91 -3.43
#